data_AF-A0A395NN06-F1
#
_entry.id   AF-A0A395NN06-F1
#
_cell.length_a   1.000
_cell.length_b   1.000
_cell.length_c   1.000
_cell.angle_alpha   90.00
_cell.angle_beta   90.00
_cell.angle_gamma   90.00
#
_symmetry.space_group_name_H-M   'P 1'
#
loop_
_entity.id
_entity.type
_entity.pdbx_description
1 polymer ?
#
loop_
_entity_poly.entity_id
_entity_poly.type
_entity_poly.pdbx_seq_one_letter_code
_entity_poly.pdbx_strand_id
1 'polypeptide(L)'
;MYNDPAKAETDEQRHIESKFSKMESQASIIFQRIIKSHKSGDPAVSLTRIERDLIRKFLFLLKYRGSGFHQRFYHDNPEDYCSNDRELLLDYMRERGFATPRDVWFHNIEMIIDLKMDPQREWADELPKKMFPDDAFWFIMHVDGYYMAICTPSNPKDEFILTDNCYNVFEGPNTFIRDKATGQVSPGNHAGFHEFAPISPRLLIVLRCLALPNPEEDHDPEVSQMRHDSYWSAFQNVNEPGLKSMLDDLPIKKGRNSYSEIINGAVRPVAGYDGKYRPGDKFHFSYYPIKTRHVQTINGIFLDNAYENSIIAFQTEHGFLNLLESYISGPCVSHKIVGGEDSYRRYRFLRELEALAKSLGSQKSLVWRRMNVPKAVTSQTFKNKQLEYRRVTSQKLTKGATNDSVATFLELYSKLGKKRAYN
;
A
#
# COMPACT_ATOMS: atom_id res chain seq x y z
N MET A 1 0.01 5.03 -19.59
CA MET A 1 1.19 5.17 -18.69
C MET A 1 2.51 4.92 -19.43
N TYR A 2 2.50 4.13 -20.51
CA TYR A 2 3.70 3.73 -21.28
C TYR A 2 3.88 4.47 -22.62
N ASN A 3 3.05 5.47 -22.90
CA ASN A 3 3.17 6.25 -24.13
C ASN A 3 4.28 7.28 -23.94
N ASP A 4 5.51 6.86 -24.21
CA ASP A 4 6.51 7.78 -24.73
C ASP A 4 6.21 7.96 -26.23
N PRO A 5 5.64 9.10 -26.67
CA PRO A 5 5.35 9.33 -28.08
C PRO A 5 6.61 9.31 -28.97
N ALA A 6 7.82 9.29 -28.38
CA ALA A 6 9.08 9.13 -29.10
C ALA A 6 9.51 7.66 -29.29
N LYS A 7 8.88 6.68 -28.64
CA LYS A 7 9.18 5.25 -28.78
C LYS A 7 7.94 4.46 -29.22
N ALA A 8 8.05 3.68 -30.28
CA ALA A 8 6.98 2.79 -30.70
C ALA A 8 6.70 1.75 -29.61
N GLU A 9 5.42 1.55 -29.25
CA GLU A 9 5.05 0.50 -28.29
C GLU A 9 5.49 -0.87 -28.82
N THR A 10 6.07 -1.69 -27.94
CA THR A 10 6.40 -3.08 -28.26
C THR A 10 5.15 -3.95 -28.30
N ASP A 11 5.20 -5.10 -28.99
CA ASP A 11 4.08 -6.06 -28.98
C ASP A 11 3.77 -6.57 -27.57
N GLU A 12 4.80 -6.74 -26.74
CA GLU A 12 4.67 -7.14 -25.34
C GLU A 12 3.94 -6.08 -24.51
N GLN A 13 4.31 -4.80 -24.65
CA GLN A 13 3.60 -3.70 -23.99
C GLN A 13 2.12 -3.67 -24.39
N ARG A 14 1.81 -3.76 -25.69
CA ARG A 14 0.42 -3.82 -26.17
C ARG A 14 -0.36 -5.00 -25.58
N HIS A 15 0.28 -6.15 -25.48
CA HIS A 15 -0.31 -7.36 -24.89
C HIS A 15 -0.62 -7.17 -23.39
N ILE A 16 0.32 -6.63 -22.63
CA ILE A 16 0.12 -6.30 -21.20
C ILE A 16 -1.01 -5.28 -21.02
N GLU A 17 -1.02 -4.21 -21.81
CA GLU A 17 -2.08 -3.19 -21.75
C GLU A 17 -3.46 -3.77 -22.09
N SER A 18 -3.53 -4.66 -23.09
CA SER A 18 -4.77 -5.36 -23.45
C SER A 18 -5.28 -6.26 -22.31
N LYS A 19 -4.38 -7.00 -21.66
CA LYS A 19 -4.70 -7.82 -20.48
C LYS A 19 -5.17 -6.96 -19.30
N PHE A 20 -4.46 -5.87 -19.01
CA PHE A 20 -4.80 -4.96 -17.93
C PHE A 20 -6.15 -4.28 -18.18
N SER A 21 -6.43 -3.80 -19.39
CA SER A 21 -7.70 -3.16 -19.75
C SER A 21 -8.90 -4.07 -19.51
N LYS A 22 -8.77 -5.38 -19.78
CA LYS A 22 -9.81 -6.37 -19.46
C LYS A 22 -10.06 -6.48 -17.95
N MET A 23 -8.99 -6.52 -17.15
CA MET A 23 -9.10 -6.54 -15.69
C MET A 23 -9.73 -5.25 -15.16
N GLU A 24 -9.31 -4.10 -15.67
CA GLU A 24 -9.85 -2.79 -15.31
C GLU A 24 -11.35 -2.72 -15.59
N SER A 25 -11.79 -3.22 -16.75
CA SER A 25 -13.22 -3.30 -17.09
C SER A 25 -14.00 -4.13 -16.06
N GLN A 26 -13.47 -5.28 -15.65
CA GLN A 26 -14.08 -6.14 -14.63
C GLN A 26 -14.11 -5.48 -13.24
N ALA A 27 -13.01 -4.85 -12.81
CA ALA A 27 -12.94 -4.13 -11.54
C ALA A 27 -13.89 -2.93 -11.53
N SER A 28 -13.99 -2.20 -12.64
CA SER A 28 -14.90 -1.05 -12.81
C SER A 28 -16.36 -1.44 -12.62
N ILE A 29 -16.80 -2.61 -13.14
CA ILE A 29 -18.16 -3.12 -12.90
C ILE A 29 -18.43 -3.27 -11.39
N ILE A 30 -17.46 -3.78 -10.63
CA ILE A 30 -17.61 -3.94 -9.18
C ILE A 30 -17.63 -2.57 -8.49
N PHE A 31 -16.74 -1.65 -8.85
CA PHE A 31 -16.75 -0.29 -8.29
C PHE A 31 -18.05 0.44 -8.58
N GLN A 32 -18.61 0.33 -9.79
CA GLN A 32 -19.92 0.90 -10.11
C GLN A 32 -21.04 0.30 -9.26
N ARG A 33 -20.97 -0.99 -8.93
CA ARG A 33 -21.92 -1.62 -8.00
C ARG A 33 -21.77 -1.06 -6.59
N ILE A 34 -20.55 -0.89 -6.09
CA ILE A 34 -20.28 -0.27 -4.78
C ILE A 34 -20.82 1.17 -4.75
N ILE A 35 -20.59 1.95 -5.80
CA ILE A 35 -21.06 3.34 -5.91
C ILE A 35 -22.58 3.41 -5.97
N LYS A 36 -23.23 2.57 -6.78
CA LYS A 36 -24.70 2.52 -6.88
C LYS A 36 -25.34 2.13 -5.56
N SER A 37 -24.85 1.09 -4.90
CA SER A 37 -25.37 0.62 -3.60
C SER A 37 -25.29 1.73 -2.54
N HIS A 38 -24.15 2.43 -2.44
CA HIS A 38 -24.04 3.60 -1.56
C HIS A 38 -25.03 4.72 -1.94
N LYS A 39 -25.16 5.06 -3.23
CA LYS A 39 -26.10 6.10 -3.70
C LYS A 39 -27.56 5.74 -3.43
N SER A 40 -27.90 4.45 -3.43
CA SER A 40 -29.23 3.95 -3.08
C SER A 40 -29.51 3.98 -1.58
N GLY A 41 -28.53 4.32 -0.75
CA GLY A 41 -28.67 4.37 0.71
C GLY A 41 -28.51 3.00 1.39
N ASP A 42 -27.99 1.99 0.69
CA ASP A 42 -27.72 0.70 1.30
C ASP A 42 -26.65 0.86 2.41
N PRO A 43 -26.76 0.15 3.54
CA PRO A 43 -25.79 0.27 4.63
C PRO A 43 -24.47 -0.47 4.33
N ALA A 44 -24.47 -1.39 3.36
CA ALA A 44 -23.34 -2.23 3.01
C ALA A 44 -23.46 -2.78 1.59
N VAL A 45 -22.32 -3.19 1.02
CA VAL A 45 -22.24 -3.92 -0.26
C VAL A 45 -21.74 -5.35 -0.03
N SER A 46 -22.32 -6.29 -0.76
CA SER A 46 -21.89 -7.71 -0.74
C SER A 46 -21.06 -8.04 -1.97
N LEU A 47 -19.86 -8.59 -1.75
CA LEU A 47 -18.96 -9.08 -2.79
C LEU A 47 -18.70 -10.57 -2.58
N THR A 48 -18.56 -11.34 -3.66
CA THR A 48 -17.98 -12.69 -3.57
C THR A 48 -16.49 -12.63 -3.24
N ARG A 49 -15.92 -13.76 -2.81
CA ARG A 49 -14.46 -13.93 -2.65
C ARG A 49 -13.71 -13.54 -3.93
N ILE A 50 -14.14 -14.07 -5.08
CA ILE A 50 -13.49 -13.78 -6.38
C ILE A 50 -13.52 -12.28 -6.69
N GLU A 51 -14.65 -11.60 -6.46
CA GLU A 51 -14.76 -10.16 -6.72
C GLU A 51 -13.89 -9.33 -5.77
N ARG A 52 -13.83 -9.71 -4.49
CA ARG A 52 -12.93 -9.09 -3.51
C ARG A 52 -11.46 -9.27 -3.92
N ASP A 53 -11.09 -10.47 -4.33
CA ASP A 53 -9.72 -10.80 -4.72
C ASP A 53 -9.32 -10.12 -6.03
N LEU A 54 -10.27 -9.97 -6.97
CA LEU A 54 -10.09 -9.17 -8.18
C LEU A 54 -9.82 -7.69 -7.85
N ILE A 55 -10.58 -7.10 -6.91
CA ILE A 55 -10.30 -5.72 -6.45
C ILE A 55 -8.88 -5.64 -5.87
N ARG A 56 -8.50 -6.55 -4.97
CA ARG A 56 -7.16 -6.54 -4.35
C ARG A 56 -6.06 -6.65 -5.40
N LYS A 57 -6.21 -7.57 -6.34
CA LYS A 57 -5.27 -7.73 -7.44
C LYS A 57 -5.17 -6.46 -8.30
N PHE A 58 -6.30 -5.87 -8.64
CA PHE A 58 -6.35 -4.64 -9.43
C PHE A 58 -5.69 -3.46 -8.71
N LEU A 59 -5.97 -3.27 -7.41
CA LEU A 59 -5.35 -2.22 -6.60
C LEU A 59 -3.83 -2.39 -6.48
N PHE A 60 -3.35 -3.62 -6.29
CA PHE A 60 -1.91 -3.89 -6.33
C PHE A 60 -1.31 -3.51 -7.68
N LEU A 61 -1.95 -3.86 -8.80
CA LEU A 61 -1.41 -3.55 -10.12
C LEU A 61 -1.39 -2.06 -10.43
N LEU A 62 -2.37 -1.27 -9.93
CA LEU A 62 -2.30 0.20 -10.01
C LEU A 62 -1.04 0.73 -9.30
N LYS A 63 -0.70 0.15 -8.15
CA LYS A 63 0.53 0.46 -7.41
C LYS A 63 1.79 0.00 -8.16
N TYR A 64 1.82 -1.27 -8.56
CA TYR A 64 2.98 -1.91 -9.20
C TYR A 64 3.30 -1.35 -10.59
N ARG A 65 2.30 -0.78 -11.27
CA ARG A 65 2.47 -0.12 -12.57
C ARG A 65 2.80 1.37 -12.46
N GLY A 66 2.66 1.98 -11.28
CA GLY A 66 2.84 3.41 -11.06
C GLY A 66 4.24 3.94 -11.43
N SER A 67 4.37 5.26 -11.54
CA SER A 67 5.56 5.95 -12.06
C SER A 67 6.87 5.55 -11.38
N GLY A 68 6.87 5.32 -10.07
CA GLY A 68 8.07 4.91 -9.34
C GLY A 68 8.57 3.52 -9.76
N PHE A 69 7.65 2.58 -10.03
CA PHE A 69 8.01 1.24 -10.51
C PHE A 69 8.40 1.24 -11.98
N HIS A 70 7.72 2.07 -12.78
CA HIS A 70 8.16 2.34 -14.14
C HIS A 70 9.62 2.85 -14.15
N GLN A 71 9.96 3.86 -13.36
CA GLN A 71 11.34 4.38 -13.28
C GLN A 71 12.34 3.33 -12.79
N ARG A 72 11.93 2.46 -11.85
CA ARG A 72 12.77 1.37 -11.33
C ARG A 72 13.12 0.31 -12.37
N PHE A 73 12.18 -0.09 -13.23
CA PHE A 73 12.36 -1.22 -14.14
C PHE A 73 12.58 -0.85 -15.59
N TYR A 74 12.28 0.38 -16.02
CA TYR A 74 12.30 0.77 -17.42
C TYR A 74 13.71 1.12 -17.91
N HIS A 75 14.59 0.12 -17.87
CA HIS A 75 15.98 0.18 -18.32
C HIS A 75 16.20 -0.76 -19.51
N ASP A 76 16.94 -0.29 -20.52
CA ASP A 76 17.25 -1.10 -21.72
C ASP A 76 18.46 -2.04 -21.48
N ASN A 77 19.30 -1.77 -20.48
CA ASN A 77 20.40 -2.65 -20.07
C ASN A 77 20.24 -3.10 -18.60
N PRO A 78 20.62 -4.34 -18.26
CA PRO A 78 20.64 -4.81 -16.87
C PRO A 78 21.48 -3.93 -15.94
N GLU A 79 22.61 -3.42 -16.44
CA GLU A 79 23.56 -2.67 -15.62
C GLU A 79 23.01 -1.33 -15.13
N ASP A 80 22.06 -0.75 -15.86
CA ASP A 80 21.42 0.54 -15.56
C ASP A 80 20.42 0.45 -14.39
N TYR A 81 20.02 -0.76 -14.00
CA TYR A 81 19.16 -0.98 -12.85
C TYR A 81 19.87 -0.64 -11.54
N CYS A 82 19.37 0.37 -10.82
CA CYS A 82 20.06 0.96 -9.67
C CYS A 82 19.29 0.92 -8.34
N SER A 83 18.31 0.01 -8.21
CA SER A 83 17.52 -0.14 -6.98
C SER A 83 18.20 -1.03 -5.92
N ASN A 84 17.65 -1.02 -4.70
CA ASN A 84 18.25 -1.69 -3.52
C ASN A 84 18.27 -3.23 -3.56
N ASP A 85 17.60 -3.85 -4.53
CA ASP A 85 17.55 -5.28 -4.83
C ASP A 85 18.35 -5.66 -6.09
N ARG A 86 19.17 -4.76 -6.63
CA ARG A 86 19.89 -4.96 -7.90
C ARG A 86 20.55 -6.32 -8.01
N GLU A 87 21.32 -6.74 -7.00
CA GLU A 87 22.01 -8.04 -7.02
C GLU A 87 21.02 -9.20 -7.20
N LEU A 88 19.90 -9.18 -6.46
CA LEU A 88 18.89 -10.24 -6.51
C LEU A 88 18.15 -10.26 -7.84
N LEU A 89 17.84 -9.09 -8.40
CA LEU A 89 17.19 -9.00 -9.71
C LEU A 89 18.11 -9.53 -10.81
N LEU A 90 19.38 -9.14 -10.80
CA LEU A 90 20.34 -9.59 -11.81
C LEU A 90 20.60 -11.10 -11.73
N ASP A 91 20.68 -11.66 -10.53
CA ASP A 91 20.76 -13.10 -10.32
C ASP A 91 19.54 -13.80 -10.93
N TYR A 92 18.33 -13.33 -10.60
CA TYR A 92 17.07 -13.85 -11.14
C TYR A 92 16.98 -13.75 -12.66
N MET A 93 17.42 -12.63 -13.24
CA MET A 93 17.47 -12.44 -14.70
C MET A 93 18.37 -13.47 -15.37
N ARG A 94 19.57 -13.73 -14.82
CA ARG A 94 20.49 -14.74 -15.36
C ARG A 94 19.93 -16.16 -15.24
N GLU A 95 19.30 -16.48 -14.11
CA GLU A 95 18.68 -17.79 -13.88
C GLU A 95 17.50 -18.07 -14.81
N ARG A 96 16.73 -17.03 -15.16
CA ARG A 96 15.49 -17.15 -15.97
C ARG A 96 15.66 -16.77 -17.44
N GLY A 97 16.82 -16.24 -17.82
CA GLY A 97 17.10 -15.83 -19.20
C GLY A 97 16.42 -14.53 -19.63
N PHE A 98 16.12 -13.62 -18.69
CA PHE A 98 15.59 -12.29 -19.03
C PHE A 98 16.71 -11.36 -19.51
N ALA A 99 16.47 -10.61 -20.59
CA ALA A 99 17.47 -9.73 -21.19
C ALA A 99 17.51 -8.37 -20.49
N THR A 100 16.36 -7.85 -20.07
CA THR A 100 16.24 -6.53 -19.43
C THR A 100 15.41 -6.56 -18.14
N PRO A 101 15.61 -5.60 -17.22
CA PRO A 101 14.73 -5.42 -16.06
C PRO A 101 13.26 -5.18 -16.44
N ARG A 102 13.03 -4.58 -17.62
CA ARG A 102 11.69 -4.36 -18.17
C ARG A 102 10.97 -5.68 -18.45
N ASP A 103 11.68 -6.67 -19.00
CA ASP A 103 11.11 -8.00 -19.28
C ASP A 103 10.63 -8.66 -17.99
N VAL A 104 11.42 -8.56 -16.91
CA VAL A 104 11.02 -9.07 -15.59
C VAL A 104 9.75 -8.39 -15.10
N TRP A 105 9.66 -7.07 -15.25
CA TRP A 105 8.50 -6.30 -14.81
C TRP A 105 7.23 -6.65 -15.61
N PHE A 106 7.31 -6.76 -16.93
CA PHE A 106 6.19 -7.17 -17.78
C PHE A 106 5.73 -8.59 -17.48
N HIS A 107 6.66 -9.52 -17.35
CA HIS A 107 6.37 -10.89 -16.94
C HIS A 107 5.71 -10.94 -15.55
N ASN A 108 6.19 -10.16 -14.58
CA ASN A 108 5.59 -10.07 -13.24
C ASN A 108 4.15 -9.53 -13.29
N ILE A 109 3.88 -8.48 -14.08
CA ILE A 109 2.53 -7.94 -14.30
C ILE A 109 1.62 -9.01 -14.91
N GLU A 110 2.09 -9.69 -15.95
CA GLU A 110 1.33 -10.76 -16.61
C GLU A 110 1.00 -11.89 -15.62
N MET A 111 1.99 -12.31 -14.84
CA MET A 111 1.82 -13.38 -13.87
C MET A 111 0.79 -13.06 -12.79
N ILE A 112 0.78 -11.81 -12.31
CA ILE A 112 -0.26 -11.36 -11.39
C ILE A 112 -1.61 -11.33 -12.11
N ILE A 113 -1.70 -10.76 -13.31
CA ILE A 113 -2.97 -10.66 -14.06
C ILE A 113 -3.63 -12.02 -14.23
N ASP A 114 -2.87 -13.00 -14.70
CA ASP A 114 -3.36 -14.35 -15.00
C ASP A 114 -3.51 -15.24 -13.75
N LEU A 115 -3.04 -14.78 -12.59
CA LEU A 115 -3.13 -15.51 -11.34
C LEU A 115 -4.58 -15.80 -10.98
N LYS A 116 -4.88 -17.10 -10.86
CA LYS A 116 -6.10 -17.61 -10.24
C LYS A 116 -5.86 -17.76 -8.75
N MET A 117 -6.50 -16.90 -7.97
CA MET A 117 -6.43 -16.96 -6.51
C MET A 117 -7.45 -17.97 -6.01
N ASP A 118 -7.02 -19.21 -5.79
CA ASP A 118 -7.86 -20.27 -5.23
C ASP A 118 -8.22 -19.96 -3.76
N PRO A 119 -9.40 -20.37 -3.28
CA PRO A 119 -9.81 -20.13 -1.89
C PRO A 119 -8.93 -20.82 -0.84
N GLN A 120 -8.18 -21.85 -1.24
CA GLN A 120 -7.29 -22.63 -0.38
C GLN A 120 -5.92 -21.95 -0.22
N ARG A 121 -5.67 -20.86 -0.96
CA ARG A 121 -4.48 -20.02 -0.90
C ARG A 121 -3.22 -20.71 -1.45
N GLU A 122 -3.37 -21.75 -2.27
CA GLU A 122 -2.24 -22.44 -2.93
C GLU A 122 -1.46 -21.49 -3.87
N TRP A 123 -2.17 -20.53 -4.47
CA TRP A 123 -1.58 -19.47 -5.31
C TRP A 123 -0.43 -18.72 -4.63
N ALA A 124 -0.46 -18.57 -3.31
CA ALA A 124 0.55 -17.78 -2.59
C ALA A 124 1.87 -18.54 -2.41
N ASP A 125 1.83 -19.87 -2.44
CA ASP A 125 3.03 -20.71 -2.39
C ASP A 125 3.62 -20.91 -3.79
N GLU A 126 2.77 -20.85 -4.82
CA GLU A 126 3.17 -21.03 -6.22
C GLU A 126 3.68 -19.74 -6.88
N LEU A 127 3.13 -18.57 -6.52
CA LEU A 127 3.48 -17.31 -7.15
C LEU A 127 4.98 -16.97 -7.04
N PRO A 128 5.65 -17.11 -5.87
CA PRO A 128 7.09 -16.83 -5.74
C PRO A 128 7.98 -17.73 -6.60
N LYS A 129 7.47 -18.89 -7.06
CA LYS A 129 8.19 -19.79 -7.97
C LYS A 129 8.06 -19.37 -9.43
N LYS A 130 7.08 -18.53 -9.75
CA LYS A 130 6.68 -18.15 -11.10
C LYS A 130 7.04 -16.73 -11.49
N MET A 131 7.37 -15.86 -10.55
CA MET A 131 7.74 -14.46 -10.81
C MET A 131 8.89 -14.04 -9.87
N PHE A 132 9.41 -12.81 -10.00
CA PHE A 132 10.48 -12.35 -9.12
C PHE A 132 10.04 -12.43 -7.63
N PRO A 133 10.75 -13.20 -6.77
CA PRO A 133 10.24 -13.55 -5.45
C PRO A 133 9.97 -12.36 -4.51
N ASP A 134 10.78 -11.30 -4.57
CA ASP A 134 10.59 -10.11 -3.73
C ASP A 134 9.27 -9.38 -4.10
N ASP A 135 8.95 -9.30 -5.39
CA ASP A 135 7.71 -8.69 -5.86
C ASP A 135 6.51 -9.62 -5.62
N ALA A 136 6.68 -10.94 -5.72
CA ALA A 136 5.66 -11.91 -5.32
C ALA A 136 5.30 -11.80 -3.84
N PHE A 137 6.32 -11.67 -2.99
CA PHE A 137 6.13 -11.47 -1.55
C PHE A 137 5.35 -10.18 -1.28
N TRP A 138 5.66 -9.11 -2.01
CA TRP A 138 4.94 -7.85 -1.86
C TRP A 138 3.46 -7.97 -2.25
N PHE A 139 3.16 -8.67 -3.35
CA PHE A 139 1.78 -8.98 -3.75
C PHE A 139 1.04 -9.77 -2.67
N ILE A 140 1.66 -10.83 -2.14
CA ILE A 140 1.07 -11.65 -1.06
C ILE A 140 0.78 -10.77 0.17
N MET A 141 1.72 -9.91 0.57
CA MET A 141 1.54 -9.01 1.71
C MET A 141 0.42 -7.98 1.48
N HIS A 142 0.26 -7.47 0.26
CA HIS A 142 -0.85 -6.55 -0.07
C HIS A 142 -2.22 -7.24 0.03
N VAL A 143 -2.31 -8.50 -0.42
CA VAL A 143 -3.56 -9.28 -0.38
C VAL A 143 -3.89 -9.72 1.05
N ASP A 144 -2.94 -10.36 1.72
CA ASP A 144 -3.18 -11.05 3.00
C ASP A 144 -2.89 -10.18 4.22
N GLY A 145 -1.94 -9.24 4.13
CA GLY A 145 -1.51 -8.41 5.26
C GLY A 145 -2.46 -7.27 5.61
N TYR A 146 -3.52 -7.06 4.82
CA TYR A 146 -4.48 -5.98 4.99
C TYR A 146 -5.92 -6.47 4.89
N TYR A 147 -6.82 -5.92 5.70
CA TYR A 147 -8.26 -6.07 5.47
C TYR A 147 -8.85 -4.86 4.75
N MET A 148 -9.92 -5.08 3.99
CA MET A 148 -10.59 -4.04 3.20
C MET A 148 -11.77 -3.46 3.98
N ALA A 149 -11.90 -2.14 3.99
CA ALA A 149 -13.04 -1.39 4.49
C ALA A 149 -13.42 -0.27 3.50
N ILE A 150 -14.65 0.24 3.58
CA ILE A 150 -15.14 1.31 2.71
C ILE A 150 -15.54 2.50 3.56
N CYS A 151 -14.88 3.64 3.35
CA CYS A 151 -15.14 4.89 4.04
C CYS A 151 -15.96 5.84 3.17
N THR A 152 -16.84 6.61 3.80
CA THR A 152 -17.59 7.74 3.22
C THR A 152 -17.41 8.96 4.10
N PRO A 153 -17.31 10.19 3.58
CA PRO A 153 -17.24 11.37 4.44
C PRO A 153 -18.58 11.59 5.17
N SER A 154 -18.58 11.75 6.49
CA SER A 154 -19.81 12.04 7.23
C SER A 154 -20.40 13.41 6.91
N ASN A 155 -19.54 14.38 6.56
CA ASN A 155 -19.94 15.71 6.12
C ASN A 155 -20.15 15.70 4.59
N PRO A 156 -21.30 16.16 4.08
CA PRO A 156 -21.57 16.20 2.64
C PRO A 156 -20.67 17.19 1.87
N LYS A 157 -20.02 18.13 2.55
CA LYS A 157 -19.08 19.10 1.94
C LYS A 157 -17.66 18.57 1.79
N ASP A 158 -17.35 17.44 2.44
CA ASP A 158 -16.04 16.82 2.33
C ASP A 158 -15.98 15.91 1.10
N GLU A 159 -14.81 15.74 0.52
CA GLU A 159 -14.58 14.84 -0.61
C GLU A 159 -13.18 14.23 -0.53
N PHE A 160 -13.00 13.05 -1.12
CA PHE A 160 -11.68 12.48 -1.35
C PHE A 160 -11.14 12.99 -2.69
N ILE A 161 -9.90 13.48 -2.69
CA ILE A 161 -9.21 13.90 -3.91
C ILE A 161 -8.52 12.72 -4.58
N LEU A 162 -8.18 12.88 -5.86
CA LEU A 162 -7.32 11.98 -6.61
C LEU A 162 -6.06 12.73 -7.01
N THR A 163 -4.90 12.19 -6.63
CA THR A 163 -3.59 12.60 -7.13
C THR A 163 -3.08 11.55 -8.11
N ASP A 164 -2.17 11.91 -9.01
CA ASP A 164 -1.60 10.98 -10.00
C ASP A 164 -1.05 9.68 -9.39
N ASN A 165 -0.53 9.77 -8.16
CA ASN A 165 0.05 8.66 -7.43
C ASN A 165 -0.82 8.16 -6.27
N CYS A 166 -2.11 8.51 -6.18
CA CYS A 166 -2.95 8.18 -5.02
C CYS A 166 -3.00 6.67 -4.67
N TYR A 167 -2.86 5.79 -5.66
CA TYR A 167 -2.80 4.33 -5.46
C TYR A 167 -1.40 3.81 -5.05
N ASN A 168 -0.37 4.66 -5.11
CA ASN A 168 0.99 4.38 -4.67
C ASN A 168 1.29 4.90 -3.26
N VAL A 169 0.34 5.61 -2.66
CA VAL A 169 0.52 6.29 -1.37
C VAL A 169 -0.06 5.44 -0.24
N PHE A 170 0.65 5.45 0.89
CA PHE A 170 0.25 4.78 2.12
C PHE A 170 0.44 5.71 3.32
N GLU A 171 -0.28 5.42 4.40
CA GLU A 171 -0.04 5.98 5.72
C GLU A 171 0.84 5.01 6.52
N GLY A 172 1.92 5.50 7.13
CA GLY A 172 2.83 4.69 7.93
C GLY A 172 4.25 5.23 7.97
N PRO A 173 5.17 4.57 8.71
CA PRO A 173 6.56 4.99 8.76
C PRO A 173 7.21 4.93 7.38
N ASN A 174 7.95 6.00 7.08
CA ASN A 174 8.96 6.04 6.04
C ASN A 174 10.22 6.66 6.63
N THR A 175 11.25 5.84 6.86
CA THR A 175 12.50 6.29 7.50
C THR A 175 13.53 6.66 6.46
N PHE A 176 14.46 7.52 6.85
CA PHE A 176 15.59 7.91 6.04
C PHE A 176 16.88 7.56 6.76
N ILE A 177 17.91 7.27 5.99
CA ILE A 177 19.23 6.91 6.51
C ILE A 177 20.25 7.87 5.90
N ARG A 178 21.15 8.38 6.73
CA ARG A 178 22.27 9.19 6.29
C ARG A 178 23.52 8.34 6.21
N ASP A 179 24.14 8.27 5.04
CA ASP A 179 25.41 7.59 4.87
C ASP A 179 26.53 8.37 5.57
N LYS A 180 27.33 7.66 6.38
CA LYS A 180 28.40 8.27 7.18
C LYS A 180 29.56 8.81 6.35
N ALA A 181 29.86 8.22 5.18
CA ALA A 181 31.01 8.58 4.37
C ALA A 181 30.72 9.77 3.43
N THR A 182 29.55 9.74 2.78
CA THR A 182 29.12 10.71 1.77
C THR A 182 28.22 11.80 2.35
N GLY A 183 27.60 11.54 3.51
CA GLY A 183 26.58 12.41 4.08
C GLY A 183 25.23 12.37 3.34
N GLN A 184 25.11 11.57 2.27
CA GLN A 184 23.91 11.46 1.45
C GLN A 184 22.77 10.81 2.24
N VAL A 185 21.56 11.34 2.07
CA VAL A 185 20.35 10.78 2.67
C VAL A 185 19.65 9.90 1.64
N SER A 186 19.30 8.68 2.04
CA SER A 186 18.60 7.70 1.21
C SER A 186 17.40 7.12 1.96
N PRO A 187 16.39 6.57 1.26
CA PRO A 187 15.29 5.85 1.90
C PRO A 187 15.80 4.66 2.73
N GLY A 188 15.20 4.47 3.91
CA GLY A 188 15.46 3.36 4.82
C GLY A 188 14.34 2.33 4.78
N ASN A 189 13.78 2.02 5.94
CA ASN A 189 12.63 1.13 6.09
C ASN A 189 11.32 1.89 5.85
N HIS A 190 10.37 1.22 5.22
CA HIS A 190 9.00 1.69 5.07
C HIS A 190 8.03 0.59 5.45
N ALA A 191 6.89 0.95 6.03
CA ALA A 191 5.79 0.03 6.27
C ALA A 191 4.47 0.80 6.27
N GLY A 192 3.42 0.21 5.69
CA GLY A 192 2.10 0.84 5.60
C GLY A 192 1.15 0.36 6.70
N PHE A 193 0.63 1.27 7.51
CA PHE A 193 -0.53 1.05 8.36
C PHE A 193 -1.81 1.01 7.53
N HIS A 194 -1.95 1.92 6.57
CA HIS A 194 -3.11 2.01 5.68
C HIS A 194 -2.71 2.26 4.23
N GLU A 195 -3.38 1.62 3.29
CA GLU A 195 -3.35 1.96 1.87
C GLU A 195 -4.73 2.44 1.43
N PHE A 196 -4.77 3.26 0.37
CA PHE A 196 -5.97 3.97 -0.03
C PHE A 196 -6.26 3.79 -1.51
N ALA A 197 -7.55 3.67 -1.83
CA ALA A 197 -8.03 3.66 -3.21
C ALA A 197 -9.33 4.46 -3.30
N PRO A 198 -9.27 5.76 -3.63
CA PRO A 198 -10.46 6.56 -3.85
C PRO A 198 -11.16 6.06 -5.13
N ILE A 199 -12.41 5.61 -5.01
CA ILE A 199 -13.19 5.11 -6.15
C ILE A 199 -14.26 6.11 -6.60
N SER A 200 -14.55 7.11 -5.77
CA SER A 200 -15.33 8.30 -6.11
C SER A 200 -15.02 9.41 -5.07
N PRO A 201 -15.41 10.67 -5.31
CA PRO A 201 -15.26 11.74 -4.31
C PRO A 201 -15.92 11.42 -2.95
N ARG A 202 -16.86 10.47 -2.92
CA ARG A 202 -17.64 10.10 -1.74
C ARG A 202 -17.31 8.71 -1.18
N LEU A 203 -16.41 7.96 -1.81
CA LEU A 203 -16.09 6.58 -1.42
C LEU A 203 -14.60 6.32 -1.56
N LEU A 204 -14.02 5.84 -0.47
CA LEU A 204 -12.63 5.43 -0.36
C LEU A 204 -12.57 3.98 0.10
N ILE A 205 -11.85 3.14 -0.64
CA ILE A 205 -11.44 1.84 -0.11
C ILE A 205 -10.18 2.07 0.74
N VAL A 206 -10.22 1.54 1.96
CA VAL A 206 -9.06 1.51 2.87
C VAL A 206 -8.61 0.07 3.02
N LEU A 207 -7.33 -0.18 2.80
CA LEU A 207 -6.67 -1.42 3.18
C LEU A 207 -5.96 -1.16 4.50
N ARG A 208 -6.45 -1.74 5.61
CA ARG A 208 -5.88 -1.56 6.95
C ARG A 208 -5.04 -2.77 7.34
N CYS A 209 -3.80 -2.50 7.76
CA CYS A 209 -2.84 -3.53 8.12
C CYS A 209 -3.38 -4.40 9.27
N LEU A 210 -3.26 -5.72 9.15
CA LEU A 210 -3.70 -6.67 10.17
C LEU A 210 -2.87 -6.59 11.46
N ALA A 211 -1.67 -6.02 11.42
CA ALA A 211 -0.89 -5.81 12.64
C ALA A 211 -1.47 -4.68 13.53
N LEU A 212 -2.40 -3.86 13.04
CA LEU A 212 -3.08 -2.85 13.85
C LEU A 212 -4.19 -3.47 14.71
N PRO A 213 -4.42 -2.97 15.95
CA PRO A 213 -5.43 -3.51 16.86
C PRO A 213 -6.80 -3.71 16.21
N ASN A 214 -7.43 -4.84 16.55
CA ASN A 214 -8.76 -5.22 16.13
C ASN A 214 -9.55 -5.77 17.34
N PRO A 215 -10.40 -4.94 17.97
CA PRO A 215 -11.09 -5.31 19.21
C PRO A 215 -11.87 -6.63 19.15
N GLU A 216 -12.43 -7.00 18.00
CA GLU A 216 -13.25 -8.22 17.86
C GLU A 216 -12.40 -9.50 17.84
N GLU A 217 -11.17 -9.41 17.32
CA GLU A 217 -10.23 -10.53 17.26
C GLU A 217 -9.31 -10.55 18.49
N ASP A 218 -9.02 -9.39 19.09
CA ASP A 218 -8.14 -9.23 20.25
C ASP A 218 -8.77 -9.66 21.58
N HIS A 219 -10.05 -10.07 21.56
CA HIS A 219 -10.67 -10.80 22.67
C HIS A 219 -9.99 -12.17 22.92
N ASP A 220 -9.40 -12.77 21.88
CA ASP A 220 -8.57 -13.95 22.00
C ASP A 220 -7.13 -13.54 22.38
N PRO A 221 -6.61 -13.95 23.56
CA PRO A 221 -5.28 -13.57 24.00
C PRO A 221 -4.15 -14.04 23.06
N GLU A 222 -4.30 -15.19 22.41
CA GLU A 222 -3.27 -15.71 21.48
C GLU A 222 -3.23 -14.84 20.22
N VAL A 223 -4.40 -14.51 19.66
CA VAL A 223 -4.51 -13.63 18.49
C VAL A 223 -4.00 -12.23 18.82
N SER A 224 -4.37 -11.69 19.98
CA SER A 224 -3.88 -10.38 20.46
C SER A 224 -2.36 -10.38 20.60
N GLN A 225 -1.76 -11.43 21.18
CA GLN A 225 -0.31 -11.52 21.34
C GLN A 225 0.39 -11.64 19.99
N MET A 226 -0.09 -12.50 19.08
CA MET A 226 0.44 -12.62 17.73
C MET A 226 0.39 -11.28 16.98
N ARG A 227 -0.71 -10.53 17.12
CA ARG A 227 -0.82 -9.20 16.53
C ARG A 227 0.17 -8.21 17.14
N HIS A 228 0.34 -8.22 18.46
CA HIS A 228 1.31 -7.38 19.13
C HIS A 228 2.73 -7.66 18.64
N ASP A 229 3.11 -8.93 18.51
CA ASP A 229 4.42 -9.34 17.99
C ASP A 229 4.59 -8.91 16.53
N SER A 230 3.53 -9.01 15.71
CA SER A 230 3.50 -8.48 14.34
C SER A 230 3.77 -6.98 14.32
N TYR A 231 3.05 -6.23 15.15
CA TYR A 231 3.15 -4.78 15.22
C TYR A 231 4.54 -4.33 15.67
N TRP A 232 5.05 -4.96 16.73
CA TRP A 232 6.38 -4.71 17.23
C TRP A 232 7.41 -4.91 16.14
N SER A 233 7.35 -6.05 15.46
CA SER A 233 8.39 -6.41 14.51
C SER A 233 8.34 -5.58 13.22
N ALA A 234 7.13 -5.35 12.67
CA ALA A 234 6.94 -4.59 11.45
C ALA A 234 7.17 -3.08 11.63
N PHE A 235 6.82 -2.53 12.80
CA PHE A 235 6.77 -1.08 12.99
C PHE A 235 7.66 -0.56 14.12
N GLN A 236 7.80 -1.25 15.26
CA GLN A 236 8.51 -0.67 16.41
C GLN A 236 9.99 -1.06 16.50
N ASN A 237 10.35 -2.26 16.05
CA ASN A 237 11.72 -2.78 16.11
C ASN A 237 12.66 -2.07 15.12
N VAL A 238 12.11 -1.59 14.01
CA VAL A 238 12.88 -1.02 12.88
C VAL A 238 12.74 0.50 12.76
N ASN A 239 11.82 1.11 13.50
CA ASN A 239 11.57 2.55 13.51
C ASN A 239 11.74 3.12 14.93
N GLU A 240 11.56 4.43 15.09
CA GLU A 240 11.66 5.07 16.39
C GLU A 240 10.57 4.57 17.36
N PRO A 241 10.90 4.34 18.64
CA PRO A 241 9.92 3.93 19.64
C PRO A 241 8.75 4.91 19.74
N GLY A 242 7.54 4.39 19.85
CA GLY A 242 6.32 5.19 20.03
C GLY A 242 5.66 5.67 18.72
N LEU A 243 6.13 5.22 17.56
CA LEU A 243 5.44 5.44 16.31
C LEU A 243 4.00 4.86 16.35
N LYS A 244 3.03 5.67 15.92
CA LYS A 244 1.61 5.33 15.85
C LYS A 244 1.02 5.78 14.53
N SER A 245 0.01 5.05 14.07
CA SER A 245 -0.82 5.45 12.94
C SER A 245 -1.55 6.76 13.23
N MET A 246 -1.58 7.68 12.26
CA MET A 246 -2.38 8.91 12.31
C MET A 246 -3.89 8.64 12.23
N LEU A 247 -4.24 7.43 11.79
CA LEU A 247 -5.59 6.93 11.59
C LEU A 247 -5.85 5.71 12.49
N ASP A 248 -5.16 5.60 13.63
CA ASP A 248 -5.33 4.48 14.56
C ASP A 248 -6.80 4.37 15.04
N ASP A 249 -7.42 5.53 15.24
CA ASP A 249 -8.81 5.73 15.63
C ASP A 249 -9.82 5.81 14.45
N LEU A 250 -9.43 5.39 13.25
CA LEU A 250 -10.33 5.27 12.11
C LEU A 250 -11.44 4.24 12.46
N PRO A 251 -12.74 4.62 12.40
CA PRO A 251 -13.83 3.80 12.92
C PRO A 251 -14.30 2.75 11.90
N ILE A 252 -13.37 1.92 11.44
CA ILE A 252 -13.61 0.86 10.45
C ILE A 252 -13.49 -0.53 11.09
N LYS A 253 -14.16 -1.50 10.49
CA LYS A 253 -14.03 -2.92 10.84
C LYS A 253 -13.87 -3.77 9.59
N LYS A 254 -13.34 -4.97 9.80
CA LYS A 254 -13.25 -6.02 8.78
C LYS A 254 -14.65 -6.37 8.25
N GLY A 255 -14.76 -6.59 6.94
CA GLY A 255 -16.02 -7.03 6.34
C GLY A 255 -16.50 -8.36 6.93
N ARG A 256 -17.82 -8.47 7.18
CA ARG A 256 -18.44 -9.74 7.61
C ARG A 256 -18.42 -10.74 6.48
N ASN A 257 -18.50 -12.03 6.78
CA ASN A 257 -18.52 -13.06 5.76
C ASN A 257 -19.68 -14.05 5.97
N SER A 258 -19.97 -14.86 4.96
CA SER A 258 -21.09 -15.83 4.99
C SER A 258 -20.83 -17.09 5.81
N TYR A 259 -19.62 -17.29 6.33
CA TYR A 259 -19.22 -18.53 7.01
C TYR A 259 -18.85 -18.32 8.49
N SER A 260 -18.98 -17.10 9.00
CA SER A 260 -18.73 -16.78 10.41
C SER A 260 -19.71 -15.75 10.94
N GLU A 261 -19.94 -15.78 12.24
CA GLU A 261 -20.77 -14.86 12.99
C GLU A 261 -20.07 -14.41 14.27
N ILE A 262 -20.59 -13.36 14.93
CA ILE A 262 -20.10 -12.93 16.24
C ILE A 262 -21.05 -13.44 17.32
N ILE A 263 -20.52 -14.25 18.23
CA ILE A 263 -21.22 -14.72 19.42
C ILE A 263 -20.42 -14.28 20.64
N ASN A 264 -21.05 -13.48 21.52
CA ASN A 264 -20.43 -12.93 22.73
C ASN A 264 -19.11 -12.18 22.46
N GLY A 265 -19.05 -11.42 21.36
CA GLY A 265 -17.88 -10.63 20.98
C GLY A 265 -16.78 -11.41 20.25
N ALA A 266 -16.88 -12.74 20.16
CA ALA A 266 -15.91 -13.59 19.47
C ALA A 266 -16.43 -14.05 18.10
N VAL A 267 -15.53 -14.11 17.11
CA VAL A 267 -15.82 -14.67 15.79
C VAL A 267 -15.91 -16.20 15.89
N ARG A 268 -17.03 -16.77 15.43
CA ARG A 268 -17.27 -18.22 15.40
C ARG A 268 -17.76 -18.67 14.02
N PRO A 269 -17.43 -19.89 13.59
CA PRO A 269 -18.05 -20.47 12.39
C PRO A 269 -19.56 -20.58 12.54
N VAL A 270 -20.31 -20.34 11.47
CA VAL A 270 -21.75 -20.59 11.45
C VAL A 270 -22.06 -22.08 11.54
N ALA A 271 -23.22 -22.43 12.08
CA ALA A 271 -23.67 -23.82 12.17
C ALA A 271 -23.68 -24.50 10.79
N GLY A 272 -23.06 -25.68 10.69
CA GLY A 272 -22.96 -26.45 9.44
C GLY A 272 -21.83 -26.02 8.50
N TYR A 273 -20.98 -25.06 8.88
CA TYR A 273 -19.77 -24.77 8.11
C TYR A 273 -18.79 -25.95 8.16
N ASP A 274 -18.35 -26.41 6.98
CA ASP A 274 -17.47 -27.57 6.82
C ASP A 274 -15.97 -27.23 6.87
N GLY A 275 -15.63 -25.99 7.23
CA GLY A 275 -14.25 -25.53 7.30
C GLY A 275 -13.65 -25.12 5.95
N LYS A 276 -14.37 -25.24 4.83
CA LYS A 276 -13.82 -24.99 3.49
C LYS A 276 -14.23 -23.64 2.92
N TYR A 277 -13.23 -22.84 2.55
CA TYR A 277 -13.44 -21.62 1.79
C TYR A 277 -13.88 -21.92 0.36
N ARG A 278 -14.82 -21.11 -0.15
CA ARG A 278 -15.40 -21.26 -1.47
C ARG A 278 -15.27 -19.97 -2.27
N PRO A 279 -15.23 -20.05 -3.61
CA PRO A 279 -15.18 -18.85 -4.45
C PRO A 279 -16.45 -17.98 -4.32
N GLY A 280 -17.58 -18.62 -4.01
CA GLY A 280 -18.88 -17.96 -3.83
C GLY A 280 -19.12 -17.36 -2.44
N ASP A 281 -18.20 -17.54 -1.48
CA ASP A 281 -18.34 -16.96 -0.13
C ASP A 281 -18.57 -15.45 -0.24
N LYS A 282 -19.54 -14.93 0.51
CA LYS A 282 -19.93 -13.53 0.46
C LYS A 282 -19.23 -12.76 1.57
N PHE A 283 -18.74 -11.57 1.23
CA PHE A 283 -18.17 -10.58 2.13
C PHE A 283 -19.04 -9.32 2.10
N HIS A 284 -19.49 -8.89 3.27
CA HIS A 284 -20.35 -7.73 3.47
C HIS A 284 -19.50 -6.58 4.01
N PHE A 285 -19.38 -5.51 3.21
CA PHE A 285 -18.60 -4.32 3.55
C PHE A 285 -19.55 -3.17 3.86
N SER A 286 -19.63 -2.80 5.14
CA SER A 286 -20.37 -1.61 5.56
C SER A 286 -19.72 -0.33 5.03
N TYR A 287 -20.54 0.68 4.76
CA TYR A 287 -20.05 2.03 4.52
C TYR A 287 -19.83 2.73 5.86
N TYR A 288 -18.58 3.08 6.17
CA TYR A 288 -18.20 3.73 7.42
C TYR A 288 -18.14 5.25 7.24
N PRO A 289 -19.07 6.03 7.84
CA PRO A 289 -18.96 7.48 7.83
C PRO A 289 -17.77 7.92 8.69
N ILE A 290 -16.81 8.59 8.09
CA ILE A 290 -15.62 9.10 8.77
C ILE A 290 -15.68 10.61 8.93
N LYS A 291 -15.11 11.12 10.03
CA LYS A 291 -15.16 12.54 10.38
C LYS A 291 -14.33 13.38 9.41
N THR A 292 -14.62 14.66 9.28
CA THR A 292 -13.85 15.63 8.48
C THR A 292 -12.35 15.56 8.77
N ARG A 293 -11.93 15.42 10.03
CA ARG A 293 -10.51 15.27 10.38
C ARG A 293 -9.86 14.06 9.68
N HIS A 294 -10.56 12.93 9.58
CA HIS A 294 -10.03 11.72 8.93
C HIS A 294 -9.89 11.93 7.43
N VAL A 295 -10.90 12.54 6.80
CA VAL A 295 -10.86 12.88 5.37
C VAL A 295 -9.70 13.84 5.08
N GLN A 296 -9.54 14.87 5.90
CA GLN A 296 -8.44 15.84 5.77
C GLN A 296 -7.07 15.20 5.99
N THR A 297 -6.93 14.28 6.96
CA THR A 297 -5.69 13.50 7.15
C THR A 297 -5.37 12.67 5.91
N ILE A 298 -6.35 11.93 5.37
CA ILE A 298 -6.16 11.08 4.18
C ILE A 298 -5.80 11.92 2.96
N ASN A 299 -6.53 13.00 2.69
CA ASN A 299 -6.20 13.90 1.59
C ASN A 299 -4.84 14.59 1.81
N GLY A 300 -4.49 14.93 3.05
CA GLY A 300 -3.18 15.47 3.40
C GLY A 300 -2.04 14.49 3.08
N ILE A 301 -2.26 13.19 3.30
CA ILE A 301 -1.33 12.12 2.89
C ILE A 301 -1.16 12.11 1.37
N PHE A 302 -2.24 12.25 0.58
CA PHE A 302 -2.12 12.37 -0.88
C PHE A 302 -1.34 13.61 -1.29
N LEU A 303 -1.62 14.77 -0.70
CA LEU A 303 -0.91 16.02 -0.99
C LEU A 303 0.59 15.92 -0.65
N ASP A 304 0.96 15.35 0.50
CA ASP A 304 2.36 15.19 0.90
C ASP A 304 3.21 14.36 -0.08
N ASN A 305 2.55 13.50 -0.86
CA ASN A 305 3.20 12.62 -1.81
C ASN A 305 3.02 13.07 -3.27
N ALA A 306 2.25 14.12 -3.55
CA ALA A 306 1.96 14.57 -4.93
C ALA A 306 3.06 15.46 -5.55
N TYR A 307 4.21 15.63 -4.90
CA TYR A 307 5.27 16.56 -5.33
C TYR A 307 5.99 16.16 -6.63
N GLU A 308 5.82 14.92 -7.10
CA GLU A 308 6.46 14.43 -8.34
C GLU A 308 5.57 14.58 -9.57
N ASN A 309 4.25 14.47 -9.41
CA ASN A 309 3.26 14.48 -10.50
C ASN A 309 2.02 15.23 -10.01
N SER A 310 1.79 16.44 -10.55
CA SER A 310 0.97 17.47 -9.90
C SER A 310 -0.45 17.62 -10.47
N ILE A 311 -1.08 16.55 -10.98
CA ILE A 311 -2.51 16.57 -11.25
C ILE A 311 -3.26 16.23 -9.96
N ILE A 312 -4.17 17.12 -9.56
CA ILE A 312 -5.08 16.94 -8.44
C ILE A 312 -6.50 17.07 -8.97
N ALA A 313 -7.23 15.97 -9.03
CA ALA A 313 -8.65 15.97 -9.38
C ALA A 313 -9.52 16.04 -8.12
N PHE A 314 -10.48 16.96 -8.17
CA PHE A 314 -11.43 17.26 -7.10
C PHE A 314 -12.82 17.50 -7.73
N GLN A 315 -13.89 17.35 -6.94
CA GLN A 315 -15.26 17.50 -7.41
C GLN A 315 -15.75 18.94 -7.29
N THR A 316 -15.38 19.65 -6.23
CA THR A 316 -15.86 21.00 -5.97
C THR A 316 -14.74 21.96 -5.59
N GLU A 317 -14.72 23.16 -6.18
CA GLU A 317 -13.72 24.18 -5.85
C GLU A 317 -13.78 24.59 -4.38
N HIS A 318 -14.98 24.73 -3.82
CA HIS A 318 -15.16 25.06 -2.41
C HIS A 318 -14.64 23.96 -1.47
N GLY A 319 -14.94 22.69 -1.76
CA GLY A 319 -14.41 21.55 -0.99
C GLY A 319 -12.89 21.47 -1.06
N PHE A 320 -12.33 21.70 -2.26
CA PHE A 320 -10.90 21.70 -2.48
C PHE A 320 -10.19 22.87 -1.78
N LEU A 321 -10.75 24.08 -1.82
CA LEU A 321 -10.23 25.23 -1.07
C LEU A 321 -10.19 24.93 0.43
N ASN A 322 -11.28 24.42 1.00
CA ASN A 322 -11.34 24.06 2.43
C ASN A 322 -10.27 23.01 2.80
N LEU A 323 -10.03 22.03 1.91
CA LEU A 323 -8.95 21.06 2.07
C LEU A 323 -7.58 21.76 2.06
N LEU A 324 -7.31 22.61 1.07
CA LEU A 324 -6.04 23.33 0.97
C LEU A 324 -5.80 24.19 2.21
N GLU A 325 -6.79 24.95 2.67
CA GLU A 325 -6.68 25.77 3.87
C GLU A 325 -6.33 24.94 5.11
N SER A 326 -7.05 23.83 5.32
CA SER A 326 -6.78 22.91 6.43
C SER A 326 -5.38 22.30 6.33
N TYR A 327 -4.99 21.86 5.13
CA TYR A 327 -3.69 21.26 4.90
C TYR A 327 -2.54 22.25 5.12
N ILE A 328 -2.55 23.42 4.48
CA ILE A 328 -1.42 24.36 4.55
C ILE A 328 -1.27 25.01 5.93
N SER A 329 -2.38 25.31 6.62
CA SER A 329 -2.33 25.97 7.93
C SER A 329 -2.34 25.01 9.11
N GLY A 330 -2.69 23.74 8.87
CA GLY A 330 -2.79 22.72 9.91
C GLY A 330 -1.44 22.30 10.50
N PRO A 331 -1.44 21.69 11.69
CA PRO A 331 -0.22 21.25 12.38
C PRO A 331 0.72 20.39 11.52
N CYS A 332 2.02 20.51 11.75
CA CYS A 332 3.08 19.75 11.06
C CYS A 332 3.64 18.62 11.93
N VAL A 333 2.76 17.71 12.38
CA VAL A 333 3.17 16.59 13.25
C VAL A 333 3.80 15.48 12.42
N SER A 334 3.13 15.08 11.34
CA SER A 334 3.55 13.99 10.44
C SER A 334 3.43 14.36 8.96
N HIS A 335 3.00 15.59 8.68
CA HIS A 335 2.79 16.14 7.34
C HIS A 335 3.66 17.37 7.11
N LYS A 336 3.85 17.75 5.84
CA LYS A 336 4.57 18.98 5.43
C LYS A 336 5.99 19.03 6.00
N ILE A 337 6.67 17.88 5.99
CA ILE A 337 8.05 17.72 6.44
C ILE A 337 8.97 17.77 5.22
N VAL A 338 9.82 18.79 5.18
CA VAL A 338 10.76 19.02 4.08
C VAL A 338 12.12 18.39 4.41
N GLY A 339 12.49 17.36 3.65
CA GLY A 339 13.76 16.65 3.78
C GLY A 339 13.84 15.47 2.82
N GLY A 340 14.81 14.58 3.06
CA GLY A 340 15.07 13.43 2.21
C GLY A 340 15.80 13.81 0.92
N GLU A 341 15.72 12.91 -0.06
CA GLU A 341 16.36 13.04 -1.37
C GLU A 341 15.83 14.24 -2.17
N ASP A 342 14.51 14.47 -2.13
CA ASP A 342 13.82 15.50 -2.92
C ASP A 342 13.38 16.75 -2.13
N SER A 343 14.15 17.13 -1.09
CA SER A 343 13.77 18.22 -0.18
C SER A 343 13.37 19.52 -0.89
N TYR A 344 14.08 19.91 -1.95
CA TYR A 344 13.78 21.11 -2.74
C TYR A 344 12.45 21.02 -3.49
N ARG A 345 12.17 19.88 -4.15
CA ARG A 345 10.91 19.67 -4.89
C ARG A 345 9.72 19.66 -3.94
N ARG A 346 9.84 18.98 -2.79
CA ARG A 346 8.82 18.97 -1.73
C ARG A 346 8.50 20.38 -1.24
N TYR A 347 9.53 21.19 -0.95
CA TYR A 347 9.32 22.56 -0.50
C TYR A 347 8.65 23.42 -1.57
N ARG A 348 9.11 23.33 -2.83
CA ARG A 348 8.50 24.03 -3.96
C ARG A 348 7.02 23.69 -4.10
N PHE A 349 6.68 22.41 -4.08
CA PHE A 349 5.29 21.94 -4.17
C PHE A 349 4.40 22.51 -3.06
N LEU A 350 4.88 22.51 -1.81
CA LEU A 350 4.13 23.12 -0.69
C LEU A 350 3.88 24.62 -0.90
N ARG A 351 4.83 25.34 -1.49
CA ARG A 351 4.69 26.78 -1.81
C ARG A 351 3.73 27.01 -2.98
N GLU A 352 3.69 26.11 -3.95
CA GLU A 352 2.71 26.14 -5.04
C GLU A 352 1.29 25.89 -4.52
N LEU A 353 1.10 24.94 -3.59
CA LEU A 353 -0.19 24.74 -2.92
C LEU A 353 -0.65 25.98 -2.13
N GLU A 354 0.27 26.67 -1.45
CA GLU A 354 -0.05 27.93 -0.77
C GLU A 354 -0.44 29.04 -1.76
N ALA A 355 0.29 29.16 -2.87
CA ALA A 355 -0.03 30.14 -3.91
C ALA A 355 -1.40 29.85 -4.54
N LEU A 356 -1.72 28.58 -4.79
CA LEU A 356 -3.02 28.14 -5.30
C LEU A 356 -4.14 28.43 -4.30
N ALA A 357 -3.94 28.14 -3.02
CA ALA A 357 -4.93 28.48 -1.99
C ALA A 357 -5.22 29.99 -1.97
N LYS A 358 -4.17 30.82 -2.09
CA LYS A 358 -4.29 32.30 -2.16
C LYS A 358 -5.01 32.78 -3.41
N SER A 359 -4.75 32.17 -4.58
CA SER A 359 -5.46 32.54 -5.81
C SER A 359 -6.93 32.15 -5.78
N LEU A 360 -7.29 31.14 -4.99
CA LEU A 360 -8.67 30.74 -4.69
C LEU A 360 -9.31 31.56 -3.54
N GLY A 361 -8.61 32.58 -3.01
CA GLY A 361 -9.15 33.51 -2.02
C GLY A 361 -8.76 33.24 -0.57
N SER A 362 -7.93 32.22 -0.29
CA SER A 362 -7.45 31.94 1.07
C SER A 362 -6.53 33.04 1.60
N GLN A 363 -6.63 33.32 2.90
CA GLN A 363 -5.69 34.16 3.65
C GLN A 363 -4.73 33.35 4.53
N LYS A 364 -4.75 32.02 4.40
CA LYS A 364 -3.91 31.12 5.19
C LYS A 364 -2.48 31.09 4.65
N SER A 365 -1.53 30.82 5.54
CA SER A 365 -0.11 30.70 5.22
C SER A 365 0.38 29.28 5.49
N LEU A 366 1.36 28.86 4.69
CA LEU A 366 1.97 27.54 4.82
C LEU A 366 2.72 27.41 6.14
N VAL A 367 2.32 26.42 6.94
CA VAL A 367 3.10 25.89 8.06
C VAL A 367 3.82 24.63 7.56
N TRP A 368 5.12 24.54 7.80
CA TRP A 368 5.94 23.37 7.44
C TRP A 368 7.14 23.28 8.39
N ARG A 369 7.83 22.14 8.39
CA ARG A 369 9.08 21.99 9.15
C ARG A 369 10.15 21.26 8.34
N ARG A 370 11.41 21.47 8.69
CA ARG A 370 12.52 20.65 8.16
C ARG A 370 12.52 19.29 8.82
N MET A 371 12.87 18.26 8.05
CA MET A 371 13.12 16.93 8.57
C MET A 371 14.33 16.97 9.51
N ASN A 372 14.23 16.25 10.63
CA ASN A 372 15.38 16.03 11.48
C ASN A 372 16.41 15.18 10.72
N VAL A 373 17.69 15.59 10.77
CA VAL A 373 18.75 14.86 10.08
C VAL A 373 18.83 13.45 10.65
N PRO A 374 18.69 12.39 9.83
CA PRO A 374 18.76 11.03 10.33
C PRO A 374 20.15 10.72 10.90
N LYS A 375 20.20 9.76 11.83
CA LYS A 375 21.47 9.28 12.37
C LYS A 375 22.37 8.77 11.24
N ALA A 376 23.63 9.16 11.28
CA ALA A 376 24.62 8.68 10.32
C ALA A 376 24.93 7.20 10.60
N VAL A 377 24.81 6.34 9.59
CA VAL A 377 25.15 4.92 9.66
C VAL A 377 26.09 4.55 8.52
N THR A 378 26.81 3.44 8.68
CA THR A 378 27.55 2.84 7.57
C THR A 378 26.54 2.21 6.60
N SER A 379 26.25 2.89 5.48
CA SER A 379 25.18 2.46 4.57
C SER A 379 25.42 1.06 3.98
N GLN A 380 26.68 0.67 3.77
CA GLN A 380 27.02 -0.66 3.26
C GLN A 380 26.56 -1.79 4.18
N THR A 381 26.77 -1.65 5.49
CA THR A 381 26.33 -2.66 6.47
C THR A 381 24.81 -2.81 6.48
N PHE A 382 24.09 -1.70 6.34
CA PHE A 382 22.63 -1.71 6.26
C PHE A 382 22.14 -2.39 4.97
N LYS A 383 22.70 -2.02 3.82
CA LYS A 383 22.38 -2.62 2.51
C LYS A 383 22.63 -4.13 2.51
N ASN A 384 23.79 -4.58 2.99
CA ASN A 384 24.14 -5.99 3.06
C ASN A 384 23.15 -6.79 3.94
N LYS A 385 22.73 -6.22 5.07
CA LYS A 385 21.73 -6.87 5.94
C LYS A 385 20.36 -6.98 5.27
N GLN A 386 19.92 -5.94 4.57
CA GLN A 386 18.66 -5.99 3.81
C GLN A 386 18.70 -7.02 2.68
N LEU A 387 19.80 -7.06 1.92
CA LEU A 387 19.99 -8.04 0.86
C LEU A 387 19.97 -9.48 1.38
N GLU A 388 20.67 -9.74 2.49
CA GLU A 388 20.68 -11.09 3.09
C GLU A 388 19.30 -11.49 3.63
N TYR A 389 18.59 -10.55 4.26
CA TYR A 389 17.20 -10.79 4.70
C TYR A 389 16.29 -11.16 3.52
N ARG A 390 16.37 -10.42 2.41
CA ARG A 390 15.60 -10.70 1.20
C ARG A 390 15.96 -12.06 0.60
N ARG A 391 17.25 -12.39 0.52
CA ARG A 391 17.74 -13.70 0.06
C ARG A 391 17.15 -14.85 0.88
N VAL A 392 17.22 -14.77 2.21
CA VAL A 392 16.66 -15.81 3.10
C VAL A 392 15.14 -15.92 2.96
N THR A 393 14.46 -14.79 2.84
CA THR A 393 12.99 -14.74 2.68
C THR A 393 12.57 -15.36 1.35
N SER A 394 13.20 -14.96 0.25
CA SER A 394 13.00 -15.50 -1.10
C SER A 394 13.24 -17.02 -1.15
N GLN A 395 14.31 -17.52 -0.54
CA GLN A 395 14.59 -18.96 -0.48
C GLN A 395 13.51 -19.75 0.28
N LYS A 396 12.92 -19.19 1.33
CA LYS A 396 11.84 -19.85 2.08
C LYS A 396 10.53 -19.86 1.31
N LEU A 397 10.21 -18.76 0.65
CA LEU A 397 9.01 -18.64 -0.19
C LEU A 397 9.05 -19.62 -1.36
N THR A 398 10.20 -19.72 -2.03
CA THR A 398 10.37 -20.61 -3.19
C THR A 398 10.40 -22.10 -2.80
N LYS A 399 10.86 -22.44 -1.60
CA LYS A 399 10.91 -23.83 -1.09
C LYS A 399 9.62 -24.31 -0.42
N GLY A 400 8.61 -23.45 -0.30
CA GLY A 400 7.30 -23.81 0.30
C GLY A 400 7.38 -24.04 1.80
N ALA A 401 7.56 -22.98 2.59
CA ALA A 401 7.42 -23.03 4.04
C ALA A 401 5.98 -22.69 4.48
N THR A 402 5.23 -23.75 4.86
CA THR A 402 4.04 -23.83 5.74
C THR A 402 2.92 -22.77 5.62
N ASN A 403 1.78 -23.22 5.07
CA ASN A 403 0.33 -22.93 5.24
C ASN A 403 -0.26 -21.63 5.87
N ASP A 404 0.51 -20.65 6.32
CA ASP A 404 -0.05 -19.35 6.69
C ASP A 404 1.00 -18.27 6.46
N SER A 405 0.83 -17.42 5.44
CA SER A 405 1.77 -16.32 5.16
C SER A 405 1.85 -15.32 6.30
N VAL A 406 0.78 -15.17 7.08
CA VAL A 406 0.79 -14.33 8.28
C VAL A 406 1.61 -15.01 9.36
N ALA A 407 1.52 -16.34 9.51
CA ALA A 407 2.37 -17.11 10.41
C ALA A 407 3.84 -17.13 9.94
N THR A 408 4.12 -17.28 8.65
CA THR A 408 5.48 -17.23 8.09
C THR A 408 6.08 -15.83 8.21
N PHE A 409 5.28 -14.78 7.99
CA PHE A 409 5.64 -13.39 8.28
C PHE A 409 5.99 -13.22 9.77
N LEU A 410 5.12 -13.68 10.67
CA LEU A 410 5.30 -13.64 12.12
C LEU A 410 6.51 -14.43 12.61
N GLU A 411 6.75 -15.60 12.03
CA GLU A 411 7.87 -16.48 12.36
C GLU A 411 9.20 -15.89 11.87
N LEU A 412 9.22 -15.31 10.67
CA LEU A 412 10.38 -14.61 10.11
C LEU A 412 10.73 -13.37 10.93
N TYR A 413 9.73 -12.55 11.23
CA TYR A 413 9.91 -11.33 12.01
C TYR A 413 10.26 -11.61 13.47
N SER A 414 9.69 -12.64 14.11
CA SER A 414 10.03 -13.02 15.50
C SER A 414 11.43 -13.62 15.64
N LYS A 415 11.92 -14.37 14.64
CA LYS A 415 13.29 -14.93 14.63
C LYS A 415 14.38 -13.85 14.57
N LEU A 416 14.09 -12.69 13.98
CA LEU A 416 15.03 -11.56 13.91
C LEU A 416 15.17 -10.79 15.24
N GLY A 417 14.17 -10.87 16.12
CA GLY A 417 14.18 -10.20 17.43
C GLY A 417 15.17 -10.79 18.45
N LYS A 418 15.79 -11.95 18.17
CA LYS A 418 16.70 -12.64 19.11
C LYS A 418 18.15 -12.14 19.13
N LYS A 419 18.53 -11.17 18.29
CA LYS A 419 19.83 -10.48 18.40
C LYS A 419 19.63 -8.98 18.49
N ARG A 420 19.79 -8.43 19.71
CA ARG A 420 19.89 -6.98 19.95
C ARG A 420 20.92 -6.37 19.01
N ALA A 421 20.49 -5.39 18.22
CA ALA A 421 21.32 -4.64 17.29
C ALA A 421 22.15 -3.53 17.98
N TYR A 422 22.62 -3.79 19.20
CA TYR A 422 23.59 -2.94 19.89
C TYR A 422 24.57 -3.83 20.64
N ASN A 423 25.66 -4.16 19.95
CA ASN A 423 27.04 -4.16 20.44
C ASN A 423 27.94 -3.89 19.25
#